data_AF-A0AAV3S5A6-F1
#
_entry.id   AF-A0AAV3S5A6-F1
#
_cell.length_a   1.000
_cell.length_b   1.000
_cell.length_c   1.000
_cell.angle_alpha   90.00
_cell.angle_beta   90.00
_cell.angle_gamma   90.00
#
_symmetry.space_group_name_H-M   'P 1'
#
loop_
_entity.id
_entity.type
_entity.pdbx_description
1 polymer ?
#
loop_
_entity_poly.entity_id
_entity_poly.type
_entity_poly.pdbx_seq_one_letter_code
_entity_poly.pdbx_strand_id
1 'polypeptide(L)' 'MRTSTIVLAFGAVVFALPIPGTFILGAIVLLFGAVGRYYDF' A
#
# COMPACT_ATOMS: atom_id res chain seq x y z
N MET A 1 -9.70 -3.81 11.78
CA MET A 1 -9.60 -3.62 10.31
C MET A 1 -8.83 -4.81 9.75
N ARG A 2 -9.16 -5.28 8.56
CA ARG A 2 -8.41 -6.35 7.89
C ARG A 2 -6.98 -5.87 7.62
N THR A 3 -5.97 -6.72 7.78
CA THR A 3 -4.56 -6.35 7.58
C THR A 3 -4.32 -5.74 6.19
N SER A 4 -4.91 -6.32 5.16
CA SER A 4 -4.89 -5.79 3.80
C SER A 4 -5.41 -4.34 3.69
N THR A 5 -6.43 -3.97 4.47
CA THR A 5 -6.93 -2.58 4.52
C THR A 5 -5.90 -1.62 5.11
N ILE A 6 -5.20 -2.04 6.18
CA ILE A 6 -4.15 -1.22 6.82
C ILE A 6 -2.98 -1.02 5.85
N VAL A 7 -2.55 -2.09 5.18
CA VAL A 7 -1.46 -2.06 4.19
C VAL A 7 -1.82 -1.15 3.01
N LEU A 8 -3.06 -1.25 2.50
CA LEU A 8 -3.54 -0.38 1.42
C LEU A 8 -3.59 1.09 1.84
N ALA A 9 -4.10 1.38 3.05
CA ALA A 9 -4.16 2.75 3.56
C ALA A 9 -2.75 3.34 3.74
N PHE A 10 -1.82 2.57 4.31
CA PHE A 10 -0.43 2.99 4.47
C PHE A 10 0.25 3.22 3.12
N GLY A 11 0.09 2.29 2.18
CA GLY A 11 0.63 2.43 0.83
C GLY A 11 0.12 3.67 0.10
N ALA A 12 -1.18 3.97 0.22
CA ALA A 12 -1.79 5.16 -0.37
C ALA A 12 -1.21 6.45 0.22
N VAL A 13 -1.02 6.50 1.54
CA VAL A 13 -0.38 7.65 2.21
C VAL A 13 1.05 7.84 1.70
N VAL A 14 1.87 6.78 1.71
CA VAL A 14 3.28 6.86 1.28
C VAL A 14 3.40 7.24 -0.20
N PHE A 15 2.52 6.72 -1.05
CA PHE A 15 2.49 7.01 -2.48
C PHE A 15 2.18 8.48 -2.77
N ALA A 16 1.32 9.10 -1.97
CA ALA A 16 0.89 10.49 -2.12
C ALA A 16 1.89 11.51 -1.53
N LEU A 17 2.94 11.07 -0.83
CA LEU A 17 3.92 11.98 -0.26
C LEU A 17 4.73 12.68 -1.37
N PRO A 18 4.92 14.00 -1.29
CA PRO A 18 5.75 14.76 -2.23
C PRO A 18 7.25 14.60 -1.91
N ILE A 19 7.70 13.38 -1.65
CA ILE A 19 9.08 13.04 -1.33
C ILE A 19 9.62 12.15 -2.47
N PRO A 20 10.71 12.55 -3.15
CA PRO A 20 11.29 11.76 -4.24
C PRO A 20 11.55 10.31 -3.83
N GLY A 21 11.14 9.36 -4.67
CA GLY A 21 11.30 7.92 -4.43
C GLY A 21 10.24 7.26 -3.53
N THR A 22 9.49 8.01 -2.71
CA THR A 22 8.42 7.43 -1.87
C THR A 22 7.24 6.91 -2.68
N PHE A 23 6.99 7.47 -3.86
CA PHE A 23 6.02 6.97 -4.83
C PHE A 23 6.24 5.49 -5.17
N ILE A 24 7.48 5.08 -5.44
CA ILE A 24 7.81 3.68 -5.78
C ILE A 24 7.56 2.78 -4.57
N LEU A 25 8.00 3.21 -3.39
CA LEU A 25 7.75 2.48 -2.14
C LEU A 25 6.24 2.31 -1.90
N GLY A 26 5.46 3.39 -2.01
CA GLY A 26 4.02 3.37 -1.86
C GLY A 26 3.33 2.46 -2.87
N ALA A 27 3.80 2.45 -4.13
CA ALA A 27 3.29 1.56 -5.17
C ALA A 27 3.54 0.08 -4.84
N ILE A 28 4.74 -0.26 -4.36
CA ILE A 28 5.08 -1.63 -3.92
C ILE A 28 4.18 -2.04 -2.74
N VAL A 29 4.02 -1.18 -1.75
CA VAL A 29 3.14 -1.44 -0.59
C VAL A 29 1.69 -1.64 -1.03
N LEU A 30 1.19 -0.80 -1.94
CA LEU A 30 -0.16 -0.92 -2.51
C LEU A 30 -0.34 -2.26 -3.25
N LEU A 31 0.68 -2.71 -3.99
CA LEU A 31 0.65 -4.01 -4.66
C LEU A 31 0.53 -5.16 -3.64
N PHE A 32 1.31 -5.16 -2.56
CA PHE A 32 1.18 -6.17 -1.51
C PHE A 32 -0.19 -6.12 -0.82
N GLY A 33 -0.71 -4.92 -0.54
CA GLY A 33 -2.06 -4.75 0.02
C GLY A 33 -3.15 -5.27 -0.91
N ALA A 34 -3.01 -5.04 -2.22
CA ALA A 34 -3.95 -5.53 -3.24
C ALA A 34 -3.88 -7.06 -3.37
N VAL A 35 -2.67 -7.64 -3.34
CA VAL A 35 -2.47 -9.10 -3.32
C VAL A 35 -3.09 -9.71 -2.06
N GLY A 36 -2.90 -9.13 -0.88
CA GLY A 36 -3.56 -9.57 0.36
C GLY A 36 -5.07 -9.38 0.37
N ARG A 37 -5.56 -8.36 -0.33
CA ARG A 37 -7.00 -8.22 -0.58
C ARG A 37 -7.53 -9.36 -1.44
N TYR A 38 -6.81 -9.69 -2.51
CA TYR A 38 -7.21 -10.68 -3.50
C TYR A 38 -7.21 -12.11 -2.96
N TYR A 39 -6.18 -12.50 -2.22
CA TYR A 39 -6.06 -13.85 -1.64
C TYR A 39 -6.72 -14.02 -0.26
N ASP A 40 -7.44 -13.00 0.19
CA ASP A 40 -8.14 -12.95 1.47
C ASP A 40 -7.30 -13.36 2.71
N PHE A 41 -5.98 -13.10 2.68
CA PHE A 41 -5.09 -13.13 3.85
C PHE A 41 -4.95 -11.79 4.57
#